data_AF-A0A1Z9D667-F1
#
_entry.id   AF-A0A1Z9D667-F1
#
_cell.length_a   1.000
_cell.length_b   1.000
_cell.length_c   1.000
_cell.angle_alpha   90.00
_cell.angle_beta   90.00
_cell.angle_gamma   90.00
#
_symmetry.space_group_name_H-M   'P 1'
#
loop_
_entity.id
_entity.type
_entity.pdbx_description
1 polymer ?
#
loop_
_entity_poly.entity_id
_entity_poly.type
_entity_poly.pdbx_seq_one_letter_code
_entity_poly.pdbx_strand_id
1 'polypeptide(L)'
;MDRFQTRVIEAIDKRESPSLKNDITIHNSYHTGNDFTSNIFCGNEVIATVYYTHSMEDLNYNTNGGTLTYNNFDHSKGNFVDAIRNDTWAIDEIVFNERAIARVGGYLAVRYRNFLTKHYVEKGVKIVNERYVTV
;
A
#
# COMPACT_ATOMS: atom_id res chain seq x y z
N MET A 1 -2.15 -16.96 3.69
CA MET A 1 -2.47 -15.54 3.93
C MET A 1 -3.78 -15.50 4.69
N ASP A 2 -3.85 -14.81 5.82
CA ASP A 2 -5.11 -14.65 6.55
C ASP A 2 -5.95 -13.49 5.97
N ARG A 3 -7.24 -13.41 6.34
CA ARG A 3 -8.16 -12.39 5.83
C ARG A 3 -7.71 -10.95 6.15
N PHE A 4 -6.98 -10.74 7.25
CA PHE A 4 -6.50 -9.41 7.62
C PHE A 4 -5.30 -9.00 6.78
N GLN A 5 -4.38 -9.93 6.50
CA GLN A 5 -3.28 -9.71 5.56
C GLN A 5 -3.78 -9.40 4.15
N THR A 6 -4.80 -10.14 3.67
CA THR A 6 -5.45 -9.84 2.39
C THR A 6 -6.04 -8.44 2.38
N ARG A 7 -6.75 -8.04 3.44
CA ARG A 7 -7.35 -6.72 3.53
C ARG A 7 -6.32 -5.59 3.52
N VAL A 8 -5.14 -5.81 4.11
CA VAL A 8 -4.03 -4.85 4.08
C VAL A 8 -3.43 -4.72 2.68
N ILE A 9 -3.24 -5.82 1.96
CA ILE A 9 -2.80 -5.76 0.56
C ILE A 9 -3.82 -5.01 -0.29
N GLU A 10 -5.11 -5.33 -0.15
CA GLU A 10 -6.17 -4.60 -0.85
C GLU A 10 -6.13 -3.10 -0.53
N ALA A 11 -5.95 -2.73 0.73
CA ALA A 11 -5.89 -1.34 1.13
C ALA A 11 -4.69 -0.60 0.53
N ILE A 12 -3.53 -1.24 0.44
CA ILE A 12 -2.34 -0.67 -0.21
C ILE A 12 -2.57 -0.57 -1.72
N ASP A 13 -2.98 -1.66 -2.37
CA ASP A 13 -3.17 -1.74 -3.82
C ASP A 13 -4.27 -0.77 -4.31
N LYS A 14 -5.24 -0.42 -3.45
CA LYS A 14 -6.33 0.53 -3.74
C LYS A 14 -6.14 1.92 -3.12
N ARG A 15 -5.04 2.16 -2.39
CA ARG A 15 -4.80 3.40 -1.61
C ARG A 15 -5.94 3.78 -0.66
N GLU A 16 -6.57 2.80 -0.05
CA GLU A 16 -7.59 3.03 0.95
C GLU A 16 -6.95 3.45 2.28
N SER A 17 -7.75 4.10 3.12
CA SER A 17 -7.32 4.53 4.46
C SER A 17 -8.09 3.83 5.59
N PRO A 18 -8.06 2.47 5.68
CA PRO A 18 -8.78 1.76 6.73
C PRO A 18 -8.05 1.74 8.07
N SER A 19 -8.82 1.63 9.14
CA SER A 19 -8.36 1.13 10.44
C SER A 19 -8.84 -0.31 10.61
N LEU A 20 -7.90 -1.23 10.88
CA LEU A 20 -8.10 -2.67 10.89
C LEU A 20 -7.84 -3.26 12.28
N LYS A 21 -8.33 -4.48 12.49
CA LYS A 21 -8.06 -5.22 13.74
C LYS A 21 -6.55 -5.43 13.94
N ASN A 22 -6.14 -5.57 15.20
CA ASN A 22 -4.75 -5.68 15.65
C ASN A 22 -3.94 -4.38 15.47
N ASP A 23 -4.57 -3.22 15.69
CA ASP A 23 -3.92 -1.90 15.69
C ASP A 23 -3.19 -1.55 14.39
N ILE A 24 -3.63 -2.09 13.25
CA ILE A 24 -3.10 -1.70 11.94
C ILE A 24 -3.98 -0.63 11.33
N THR A 25 -3.40 0.52 11.04
CA THR A 25 -4.08 1.60 10.32
C THR A 25 -3.26 1.97 9.11
N ILE A 26 -3.91 2.20 7.98
CA ILE A 26 -3.27 2.72 6.78
C ILE A 26 -3.81 4.12 6.55
N HIS A 27 -2.89 5.06 6.33
CA HIS A 27 -3.19 6.43 5.96
C HIS A 27 -2.74 6.65 4.53
N ASN A 28 -3.67 7.02 3.67
CA ASN A 28 -3.37 7.35 2.28
C ASN A 28 -2.90 8.80 2.12
N SER A 29 -2.74 9.21 0.86
CA SER A 29 -2.22 10.50 0.43
C SER A 29 -2.89 11.71 1.09
N TYR A 30 -4.20 11.65 1.34
CA TYR A 30 -4.92 12.74 2.04
C TYR A 30 -4.45 12.93 3.49
N HIS A 31 -4.07 11.84 4.16
CA HIS A 31 -3.59 11.86 5.54
C HIS A 31 -2.08 12.13 5.62
N THR A 32 -1.30 11.67 4.64
CA THR A 32 0.14 11.91 4.59
C THR A 32 0.50 13.31 4.08
N GLY A 33 -0.43 13.99 3.40
CA GLY A 33 -0.18 15.26 2.73
C GLY A 33 0.72 15.12 1.50
N ASN A 34 0.87 13.90 0.98
CA ASN A 34 1.72 13.59 -0.17
C ASN A 34 1.03 12.53 -1.06
N ASP A 35 0.69 12.95 -2.28
CA ASP A 35 -0.06 12.20 -3.27
C ASP A 35 0.57 10.89 -3.73
N PHE A 36 1.85 10.70 -3.45
CA PHE A 36 2.62 9.51 -3.83
C PHE A 36 2.79 8.53 -2.68
N THR A 37 2.18 8.75 -1.51
CA THR A 37 2.51 7.95 -0.33
C THR A 37 1.31 7.46 0.47
N SER A 38 1.47 6.26 1.04
CA SER A 38 0.65 5.76 2.14
C SER A 38 1.53 5.37 3.32
N ASN A 39 1.10 5.67 4.54
CA ASN A 39 1.77 5.22 5.75
C ASN A 39 1.01 4.07 6.39
N ILE A 40 1.75 3.04 6.81
CA ILE A 40 1.24 1.90 7.57
C ILE A 40 1.63 2.08 9.03
N PHE A 41 0.63 2.15 9.89
CA PHE A 41 0.76 2.29 11.33
C PHE A 41 0.54 0.93 12.01
N CYS A 42 1.30 0.70 13.07
CA CYS A 42 1.03 -0.35 14.04
C CYS A 42 0.99 0.30 15.42
N GLY A 43 -0.20 0.36 16.04
CA GLY A 43 -0.44 1.25 17.17
C GLY A 43 -0.29 2.71 16.73
N ASN A 44 0.57 3.46 17.43
CA ASN A 44 0.82 4.88 17.15
C ASN A 44 2.12 5.14 16.37
N GLU A 45 2.76 4.09 15.86
CA GLU A 45 4.07 4.18 15.20
C GLU A 45 3.94 3.86 13.71
N VAL A 46 4.58 4.67 12.86
CA VAL A 46 4.68 4.42 11.41
C VAL A 46 5.73 3.35 11.18
N ILE A 47 5.28 2.13 10.84
CA ILE A 47 6.17 1.00 10.60
C ILE A 47 6.61 0.89 9.14
N ALA A 48 5.85 1.47 8.20
CA ALA A 48 6.22 1.51 6.80
C ALA A 48 5.62 2.70 6.06
N THR A 49 6.30 3.12 5.00
CA THR A 49 5.80 4.06 3.99
C THR A 49 5.82 3.37 2.63
N VAL A 50 4.69 3.38 1.94
CA VAL A 50 4.53 2.88 0.57
C VAL A 50 4.63 4.06 -0.37
N TYR A 51 5.47 3.96 -1.39
CA TYR A 51 5.65 4.95 -2.44
C TYR A 51 5.11 4.42 -3.75
N TYR A 52 4.22 5.20 -4.36
CA TYR A 52 3.58 4.84 -5.60
C TYR A 52 4.16 5.63 -6.78
N THR A 53 4.07 5.04 -7.97
CA THR A 53 4.64 5.62 -9.20
C THR A 53 3.93 6.90 -9.64
N HIS A 54 2.61 6.99 -9.41
CA HIS A 54 1.75 8.07 -9.92
C HIS A 54 1.09 8.86 -8.80
N SER A 55 0.79 10.13 -9.04
CA SER A 55 0.01 10.95 -8.10
C SER A 55 -1.43 10.43 -8.03
N MET A 56 -2.04 10.51 -6.84
CA MET A 56 -3.49 10.26 -6.69
C MET A 56 -4.35 11.26 -7.48
N GLU A 57 -3.81 12.46 -7.77
CA GLU A 57 -4.48 13.51 -8.53
C GLU A 57 -4.19 13.44 -10.04
N ASP A 58 -3.46 12.42 -10.51
CA ASP A 58 -3.15 12.27 -11.94
C ASP A 58 -4.43 11.98 -12.74
N LEU A 59 -4.80 12.93 -13.60
CA LEU A 59 -5.98 12.87 -14.46
C LEU A 59 -5.93 11.78 -15.53
N ASN A 60 -4.80 11.08 -15.68
CA ASN A 60 -4.68 9.91 -16.56
C ASN A 60 -5.02 8.60 -15.85
N TYR A 61 -5.30 8.59 -14.55
CA TYR A 61 -5.61 7.40 -13.77
C TYR A 61 -7.00 7.48 -13.12
N ASN A 62 -7.69 6.35 -13.02
CA ASN A 62 -8.93 6.22 -12.28
C ASN A 62 -8.65 6.12 -10.78
N THR A 63 -9.71 6.17 -9.95
CA THR A 63 -9.58 6.15 -8.49
C THR A 63 -8.96 4.86 -7.93
N ASN A 64 -8.87 3.80 -8.72
CA ASN A 64 -8.27 2.52 -8.35
C ASN A 64 -6.86 2.30 -8.95
N GLY A 65 -6.32 3.29 -9.70
CA GLY A 65 -4.96 3.24 -10.24
C GLY A 65 -4.83 2.67 -11.65
N GLY A 66 -5.94 2.44 -12.37
CA GLY A 66 -5.91 2.06 -13.79
C GLY A 66 -5.91 3.26 -14.74
N THR A 67 -5.26 3.18 -15.89
CA THR A 67 -5.15 4.29 -16.85
C THR A 67 -6.49 4.61 -17.53
N LEU A 68 -6.90 5.87 -17.58
CA LEU A 68 -8.14 6.35 -18.21
C LEU A 68 -8.13 6.28 -19.75
N THR A 69 -6.97 6.02 -20.38
CA THR A 69 -6.87 5.67 -21.81
C THR A 69 -7.37 4.24 -22.06
N TYR A 70 -8.61 3.96 -21.68
CA TYR A 70 -9.31 2.69 -21.85
C TYR A 70 -10.14 2.67 -23.16
N ASN A 71 -9.58 3.16 -24.27
CA ASN A 71 -10.22 3.07 -25.60
C ASN A 71 -10.21 1.65 -26.21
N ASN A 72 -9.57 0.69 -25.55
CA ASN A 72 -9.45 -0.71 -26.01
C ASN A 72 -10.11 -1.72 -25.06
N PHE A 73 -11.09 -1.29 -24.24
CA PHE A 73 -11.91 -2.26 -23.52
C PHE A 73 -12.75 -3.03 -24.54
N ASP A 74 -12.40 -4.29 -24.78
CA ASP A 74 -13.21 -5.20 -25.56
C ASP A 74 -14.50 -5.47 -24.76
N HIS A 75 -15.56 -4.72 -25.08
CA HIS A 75 -16.87 -4.81 -24.42
C HIS A 75 -17.50 -6.21 -24.52
N SER A 76 -16.90 -7.15 -25.28
CA SER A 76 -17.30 -8.55 -25.34
C SER A 76 -16.79 -9.42 -24.19
N LYS A 77 -15.83 -8.94 -23.36
CA LYS A 77 -15.13 -9.78 -22.35
C LYS A 77 -15.56 -9.59 -20.89
N GLY A 78 -16.56 -8.76 -20.59
CA GLY A 78 -17.12 -8.66 -19.24
C GLY A 78 -17.67 -7.30 -18.88
N ASN A 79 -18.06 -7.15 -17.61
CA ASN A 79 -18.61 -5.92 -17.05
C ASN A 79 -17.49 -4.91 -16.76
N PHE A 80 -17.48 -3.80 -17.49
CA PHE A 80 -16.53 -2.68 -17.36
C PHE A 80 -16.32 -2.21 -15.91
N VAL A 81 -17.39 -2.20 -15.11
CA VAL A 81 -17.34 -1.79 -13.70
C VAL A 81 -16.44 -2.70 -12.86
N ASP A 82 -16.46 -4.00 -13.15
CA ASP A 82 -15.67 -4.97 -12.39
C ASP A 82 -14.19 -4.90 -12.75
N ALA A 83 -13.85 -4.52 -13.98
CA ALA A 83 -12.47 -4.27 -14.37
C ALA A 83 -11.86 -3.08 -13.63
N ILE A 84 -12.56 -1.93 -13.60
CA ILE A 84 -12.12 -0.75 -12.85
C ILE A 84 -11.96 -1.09 -11.36
N ARG A 85 -12.88 -1.88 -10.80
CA ARG A 85 -12.78 -2.34 -9.41
C ARG A 85 -11.58 -3.26 -9.16
N ASN A 86 -11.04 -3.90 -10.19
CA ASN A 86 -9.89 -4.80 -10.08
C ASN A 86 -8.55 -4.08 -10.30
N ASP A 87 -8.52 -2.92 -10.96
CA ASP A 87 -7.31 -2.10 -11.17
C ASP A 87 -6.56 -1.79 -9.86
N THR A 88 -5.23 -1.80 -9.88
CA THR A 88 -4.41 -1.51 -8.68
C THR A 88 -3.40 -0.42 -8.98
N TRP A 89 -3.07 0.39 -7.98
CA TRP A 89 -2.01 1.38 -8.08
C TRP A 89 -0.62 0.72 -8.19
N ALA A 90 0.20 1.22 -9.11
CA ALA A 90 1.59 0.83 -9.23
C ALA A 90 2.42 1.36 -8.03
N ILE A 91 3.29 0.50 -7.49
CA ILE A 91 4.11 0.77 -6.31
C ILE A 91 5.57 0.65 -6.71
N ASP A 92 6.37 1.68 -6.43
CA ASP A 92 7.81 1.68 -6.72
C ASP A 92 8.59 1.06 -5.56
N GLU A 93 8.29 1.50 -4.34
CA GLU A 93 9.02 1.06 -3.15
C GLU A 93 8.17 1.03 -1.87
N ILE A 94 8.57 0.16 -0.95
CA ILE A 94 8.08 0.13 0.43
C ILE A 94 9.29 0.27 1.36
N VAL A 95 9.25 1.30 2.19
CA VAL A 95 10.30 1.62 3.16
C VAL A 95 9.80 1.26 4.56
N PHE A 96 10.45 0.31 5.22
CA PHE A 96 10.17 -0.08 6.59
C PHE A 96 11.02 0.70 7.58
N ASN A 97 10.38 1.25 8.62
CA ASN A 97 11.05 1.91 9.73
C ASN A 97 11.40 0.86 10.79
N GLU A 98 12.62 0.32 10.72
CA GLU A 98 13.07 -0.74 11.62
C GLU A 98 13.11 -0.30 13.08
N ARG A 99 13.31 1.00 13.33
CA ARG A 99 13.29 1.54 14.69
C ARG A 99 11.87 1.57 15.25
N ALA A 100 10.88 2.01 14.46
CA ALA A 100 9.48 1.96 14.85
C ALA A 100 9.02 0.52 15.08
N ILE A 101 9.36 -0.40 14.17
CA ILE A 101 9.07 -1.83 14.32
C ILE A 101 9.65 -2.39 15.62
N ALA A 102 10.89 -2.03 15.96
CA ALA A 102 11.53 -2.44 17.21
C ALA A 102 10.84 -1.82 18.45
N ARG A 103 10.42 -0.54 18.39
CA ARG A 103 9.76 0.16 19.51
C ARG A 103 8.37 -0.36 19.82
N VAL A 104 7.57 -0.67 18.80
CA VAL A 104 6.22 -1.22 18.97
C VAL A 104 6.26 -2.52 19.79
N GLY A 105 7.41 -3.20 19.84
CA GLY A 105 7.64 -4.28 20.79
C GLY A 105 6.63 -5.40 20.58
N GLY A 106 6.74 -6.13 19.47
CA GLY A 106 5.77 -7.18 19.20
C GLY A 106 6.04 -7.94 17.92
N TYR A 107 5.64 -9.21 17.93
CA TYR A 107 5.73 -10.10 16.78
C TYR A 107 4.82 -9.65 15.61
N LEU A 108 3.84 -8.78 15.87
CA LEU A 108 2.90 -8.30 14.86
C LEU A 108 3.56 -7.41 13.80
N ALA A 109 4.26 -6.33 14.18
CA ALA A 109 4.90 -5.42 13.23
C ALA A 109 5.95 -6.17 12.36
N VAL A 110 6.71 -7.07 12.99
CA VAL A 110 7.66 -7.96 12.28
C VAL A 110 6.94 -8.89 11.30
N ARG A 111 5.79 -9.47 11.70
CA ARG A 111 4.96 -10.29 10.80
C ARG A 111 4.49 -9.47 9.61
N TYR A 112 4.04 -8.22 9.83
CA TYR A 112 3.61 -7.30 8.77
C TYR A 112 4.74 -7.01 7.79
N ARG A 113 5.91 -6.61 8.28
CA ARG A 113 7.11 -6.43 7.45
C ARG A 113 7.42 -7.68 6.61
N ASN A 114 7.48 -8.84 7.25
CA ASN A 114 7.89 -10.07 6.56
C ASN A 114 6.89 -10.49 5.47
N PHE A 115 5.58 -10.39 5.72
CA PHE A 115 4.61 -10.76 4.67
C PHE A 115 4.54 -9.73 3.55
N LEU A 116 4.59 -8.43 3.87
CA LEU A 116 4.57 -7.37 2.84
C LEU A 116 5.81 -7.48 1.96
N THR A 117 6.98 -7.69 2.57
CA THR A 117 8.22 -7.97 1.84
C THR A 117 8.04 -9.14 0.89
N LYS A 118 7.53 -10.28 1.38
CA LYS A 118 7.31 -11.47 0.54
C LYS A 118 6.37 -11.17 -0.63
N HIS A 119 5.23 -10.53 -0.35
CA HIS A 119 4.20 -10.28 -1.35
C HIS A 119 4.66 -9.31 -2.46
N TYR A 120 5.34 -8.22 -2.07
CA TYR A 120 5.67 -7.14 -2.99
C TYR A 120 7.01 -7.34 -3.71
N VAL A 121 7.97 -8.08 -3.11
CA VAL A 121 9.18 -8.53 -3.84
C VAL A 121 8.81 -9.40 -5.04
N GLU A 122 7.86 -10.32 -4.87
CA GLU A 122 7.38 -11.19 -5.96
C GLU A 122 6.74 -10.37 -7.10
N LYS A 123 6.29 -9.15 -6.82
CA LYS A 123 5.73 -8.19 -7.78
C LYS A 123 6.76 -7.19 -8.34
N GLY A 124 8.04 -7.32 -7.97
CA GLY A 124 9.12 -6.43 -8.44
C GLY A 124 9.22 -5.09 -7.72
N VAL A 125 8.50 -4.90 -6.60
CA VAL A 125 8.56 -3.68 -5.79
C VAL A 125 9.85 -3.67 -4.97
N LYS A 126 10.51 -2.52 -4.89
CA LYS A 126 11.72 -2.33 -4.09
C LYS A 126 11.38 -2.31 -2.59
N ILE A 127 12.07 -3.12 -1.79
CA ILE A 127 11.92 -3.13 -0.33
C ILE A 127 13.15 -2.52 0.33
N VAL A 128 12.95 -1.52 1.18
CA VAL A 128 14.00 -0.85 1.94
C VAL A 128 13.73 -1.02 3.43
N ASN A 129 14.75 -1.37 4.21
CA ASN A 129 14.68 -1.44 5.66
C ASN A 129 15.55 -0.32 6.25
N GLU A 130 14.92 0.80 6.61
CA GLU A 130 15.62 1.96 7.14
C GLU A 130 15.81 1.88 8.65
N ARG A 131 17.06 2.09 9.08
CA ARG A 131 17.43 2.28 10.48
C ARG A 131 17.84 3.74 10.68
N TYR A 132 16.94 4.56 11.20
CA TYR A 132 17.29 5.91 11.61
C TYR A 132 18.24 5.86 12.82
N VAL A 133 19.54 6.10 12.57
CA VAL A 133 20.52 6.36 13.61
C VAL A 133 20.32 7.80 14.07
N THR A 134 19.80 8.00 15.28
CA THR A 134 19.91 9.32 15.92
C THR A 134 21.39 9.54 16.24
N VAL A 135 22.01 10.52 15.57
CA VAL A 135 23.28 11.12 16.00
C VAL A 135 23.01 11.99 17.22
#